data_AF-B4VLU3-F1
#
_entry.id   AF-B4VLU3-F1
#
_cell.length_a   1.000
_cell.length_b   1.000
_cell.length_c   1.000
_cell.angle_alpha   90.00
_cell.angle_beta   90.00
_cell.angle_gamma   90.00
#
_symmetry.space_group_name_H-M   'P 1'
#
loop_
_entity.id
_entity.type
_entity.pdbx_description
1 polymer ?
#
loop_
_entity_poly.entity_id
_entity_poly.type
_entity_poly.pdbx_seq_one_letter_code
_entity_poly.pdbx_strand_id
1 'polypeptide(L)'
;MSVRDPRILIQILDDLIQEIGRCTERVRNTLQKASYTQRCAQEQIERGLHSANVFKDWVECDRENVQDADAEVANLLSKCSEAEQVSHETLDEVEEVFHYAQVTLQQWKQELNKALAWLERAKARLERAIQEENAAQRNWESAQDEMKQAEIRWQRCLNDTERRNCNREKKAYELARLNVKQALERWQAAKIEVSLAKEEVAQAQARVNCCRQAVDYAKQAVAQAQLALEHANQAVNSAERSLEEAEASNRFMVSAQTKVTEETDLTEQMILAVHQAQTLTSEAQIHYQNGEYAADSAQRLATLGCQELEYRVQALYSFNSSSSQSEKTAGNRKSILHSINPIKSQVRATINITEQTYSFKKTDNEKLQLFIERARAKASGVPVEVAEGIGFEKFYIETQLDPSKYWDKQFHHNPEEDRRRVDAFAISEENGEDVIHLIEIMRSGKQFNNQKGRKFKQSEIYGDTLGRFLVLKKPVKIKYVFLEKPETHQINNLRKALQQGIEKSVQERFKYLTKEENQDSNQLTTDVNIDVVIESWSGGN
;
A
#
# COMPACT_ATOMS: atom_id res chain seq x y z
N MET A 1 14.15 -75.69 52.76
CA MET A 1 15.34 -76.06 51.96
C MET A 1 16.48 -75.17 52.41
N SER A 2 17.68 -75.72 52.59
CA SER A 2 18.85 -74.98 53.09
C SER A 2 19.36 -74.01 52.01
N VAL A 3 19.76 -72.80 52.39
CA VAL A 3 20.45 -71.82 51.50
C VAL A 3 21.73 -72.38 50.87
N ARG A 4 22.19 -73.56 51.34
CA ARG A 4 23.34 -74.29 50.80
C ARG A 4 22.99 -75.30 49.69
N ASP A 5 21.73 -75.39 49.25
CA ASP A 5 21.36 -76.22 48.10
C ASP A 5 21.92 -75.60 46.80
N PRO A 6 22.82 -76.29 46.07
CA PRO A 6 23.40 -75.79 44.83
C PRO A 6 22.35 -75.36 43.80
N ARG A 7 21.17 -75.99 43.79
CA ARG A 7 20.07 -75.66 42.86
C ARG A 7 19.46 -74.31 43.16
N ILE A 8 19.30 -73.98 44.44
CA ILE A 8 18.79 -72.68 44.89
C ILE A 8 19.83 -71.59 44.57
N LEU A 9 21.11 -71.86 44.78
CA LEU A 9 22.19 -70.92 44.46
C LEU A 9 22.29 -70.66 42.95
N ILE A 10 22.22 -71.69 42.11
CA ILE A 10 22.19 -71.53 40.64
C ILE A 10 21.06 -70.59 40.23
N GLN A 11 19.84 -70.80 40.74
CA GLN A 11 18.70 -69.97 40.39
C GLN A 11 18.88 -68.52 40.86
N ILE A 12 19.39 -68.29 42.07
CA ILE A 12 19.67 -66.93 42.57
C ILE A 12 20.72 -66.22 41.72
N LEU A 13 21.79 -66.92 41.30
CA LEU A 13 22.84 -66.33 40.48
C LEU A 13 22.36 -66.05 39.04
N ASP A 14 21.55 -66.94 38.46
CA ASP A 14 20.90 -66.71 37.16
C ASP A 14 19.93 -65.53 37.20
N ASP A 15 19.13 -65.42 38.27
CA ASP A 15 18.23 -64.27 38.48
C ASP A 15 19.04 -62.96 38.61
N LEU A 16 20.19 -62.99 39.28
CA LEU A 16 21.09 -61.84 39.39
C LEU A 16 21.71 -61.46 38.03
N ILE A 17 22.14 -62.44 37.22
CA ILE A 17 22.62 -62.20 35.84
C ILE A 17 21.52 -61.54 35.01
N GLN A 18 20.28 -62.04 35.09
CA GLN A 18 19.14 -61.45 34.39
C GLN A 18 18.84 -60.02 34.85
N GLU A 19 18.87 -59.74 36.15
CA GLU A 19 18.64 -58.39 36.67
C GLU A 19 19.76 -57.41 36.29
N ILE A 20 21.03 -57.85 36.28
CA ILE A 20 22.13 -57.05 35.74
C ILE A 20 21.89 -56.75 34.25
N GLY A 21 21.49 -57.75 33.46
CA GLY A 21 21.14 -57.56 32.04
C GLY A 21 19.98 -56.58 31.84
N ARG A 22 18.91 -56.67 32.64
CA ARG A 22 17.79 -55.73 32.62
C ARG A 22 18.22 -54.31 32.99
N CYS A 23 19.09 -54.15 34.00
CA CYS A 23 19.63 -52.86 34.40
C CYS A 23 20.46 -52.23 33.28
N THR A 24 21.39 -52.98 32.68
CA THR A 24 22.16 -52.56 31.50
C THR A 24 21.25 -52.07 30.37
N GLU A 25 20.21 -52.83 30.06
CA GLU A 25 19.31 -52.51 28.95
C GLU A 25 18.48 -51.25 29.25
N ARG A 26 18.05 -51.05 30.51
CA ARG A 26 17.39 -49.79 30.92
C ARG A 26 18.32 -48.60 30.80
N VAL A 27 19.59 -48.72 31.21
CA VAL A 27 20.59 -47.64 31.10
C VAL A 27 20.81 -47.28 29.63
N ARG A 28 21.03 -48.28 28.76
CA ARG A 28 21.18 -48.09 27.32
C ARG A 28 19.98 -47.36 26.71
N ASN A 29 18.77 -47.83 26.97
CA ASN A 29 17.55 -47.22 26.46
C ASN A 29 17.35 -45.78 26.98
N THR A 30 17.74 -45.51 28.22
CA THR A 30 17.66 -44.17 28.81
C THR A 30 18.66 -43.21 28.16
N LEU A 31 19.90 -43.65 27.92
CA LEU A 31 20.91 -42.86 27.22
C LEU A 31 20.52 -42.60 25.77
N GLN A 32 19.97 -43.58 25.06
CA GLN A 32 19.51 -43.39 23.69
C GLN A 32 18.41 -42.34 23.61
N LYS A 33 17.46 -42.35 24.55
CA LYS A 33 16.43 -41.31 24.66
C LYS A 33 17.04 -39.94 24.98
N ALA A 34 17.97 -39.88 25.92
CA ALA A 34 18.63 -38.62 26.29
C ALA A 34 19.42 -38.03 25.09
N SER A 35 20.15 -38.86 24.34
CA SER A 35 20.88 -38.47 23.13
C SER A 35 19.94 -37.92 22.06
N TYR A 36 18.81 -38.59 21.83
CA TYR A 36 17.79 -38.12 20.90
C TYR A 36 17.21 -36.77 21.32
N THR A 37 16.78 -36.62 22.58
CA THR A 37 16.23 -35.35 23.10
C THR A 37 17.25 -34.23 23.00
N GLN A 38 18.53 -34.50 23.29
CA GLN A 38 19.61 -33.53 23.20
C GLN A 38 19.85 -33.05 21.77
N ARG A 39 19.81 -33.97 20.79
CA ARG A 39 19.88 -33.62 19.37
C ARG A 39 18.70 -32.73 18.94
N CYS A 40 17.48 -33.11 19.33
CA CYS A 40 16.30 -32.31 19.04
C CYS A 40 16.38 -30.91 19.66
N ALA A 41 16.85 -30.78 20.91
CA ALA A 41 17.03 -29.50 21.58
C ALA A 41 18.06 -28.63 20.83
N GLN A 42 19.19 -29.21 20.43
CA GLN A 42 20.20 -28.49 19.66
C GLN A 42 19.67 -28.00 18.30
N GLU A 43 18.96 -28.86 17.56
CA GLU A 43 18.34 -28.46 16.29
C GLU A 43 17.31 -27.33 16.47
N GLN A 44 16.52 -27.38 17.56
CA GLN A 44 15.57 -26.31 17.88
C GLN A 44 16.27 -24.99 18.19
N ILE A 45 17.39 -25.01 18.90
CA ILE A 45 18.21 -23.82 19.17
C ILE A 45 18.79 -23.26 17.88
N GLU A 46 19.36 -24.09 17.01
CA GLU A 46 19.93 -23.65 15.74
C GLU A 46 18.87 -22.97 14.86
N ARG A 47 17.65 -23.53 14.81
CA ARG A 47 16.51 -22.91 14.15
C ARG A 47 16.09 -21.60 14.82
N GLY A 48 16.04 -21.58 16.15
CA GLY A 48 15.73 -20.38 16.93
C GLY A 48 16.71 -19.24 16.69
N LEU A 49 18.01 -19.54 16.67
CA LEU A 49 19.09 -18.59 16.37
C LEU A 49 18.97 -18.07 14.93
N HIS A 50 18.72 -18.96 13.98
CA HIS A 50 18.53 -18.56 12.59
C HIS A 50 17.34 -17.61 12.44
N SER A 51 16.18 -17.96 13.00
CA SER A 51 15.00 -17.09 12.97
C SER A 51 15.25 -15.75 13.66
N ALA A 52 15.91 -15.74 14.82
CA ALA A 52 16.24 -14.51 15.56
C ALA A 52 17.13 -13.58 14.74
N ASN A 53 18.13 -14.13 14.04
CA ASN A 53 18.99 -13.35 13.15
C ASN A 53 18.22 -12.79 11.94
N VAL A 54 17.32 -13.58 11.34
CA VAL A 54 16.47 -13.08 10.25
C VAL A 54 15.57 -11.92 10.71
N PHE A 55 14.96 -12.03 11.90
CA PHE A 55 14.18 -10.93 12.48
C PHE A 55 15.03 -9.70 12.76
N LYS A 56 16.25 -9.89 13.26
CA LYS A 56 17.19 -8.78 13.47
C LYS A 56 17.51 -8.05 12.17
N ASP A 57 17.83 -8.77 11.11
CA ASP A 57 18.13 -8.18 9.81
C ASP A 57 16.91 -7.40 9.26
N TRP A 58 15.70 -7.90 9.47
CA TRP A 58 14.46 -7.20 9.09
C TRP A 58 14.26 -5.91 9.88
N VAL A 59 14.40 -5.94 11.20
CA VAL A 59 14.27 -4.74 12.05
C VAL A 59 15.34 -3.70 11.69
N GLU A 60 16.55 -4.12 11.36
CA GLU A 60 17.59 -3.19 10.89
C GLU A 60 17.18 -2.53 9.56
N CYS A 61 16.62 -3.28 8.62
CA CYS A 61 16.12 -2.75 7.35
C CYS A 61 14.91 -1.81 7.54
N ASP A 62 13.94 -2.19 8.38
CA ASP A 62 12.77 -1.36 8.67
C ASP A 62 13.17 -0.06 9.38
N ARG A 63 14.18 -0.11 10.25
CA ARG A 63 14.77 1.09 10.87
C ARG A 63 15.41 2.02 9.84
N GLU A 64 16.19 1.49 8.89
CA GLU A 64 16.78 2.29 7.81
C GLU A 64 15.69 2.93 6.95
N ASN A 65 14.67 2.16 6.56
CA ASN A 65 13.53 2.66 5.78
C ASN A 65 12.78 3.79 6.52
N VAL A 66 12.58 3.64 7.84
CA VAL A 66 11.94 4.67 8.66
C VAL A 66 12.81 5.93 8.78
N GLN A 67 14.13 5.78 8.90
CA GLN A 67 15.06 6.92 8.95
C GLN A 67 15.09 7.70 7.63
N ASP A 68 15.12 7.00 6.50
CA ASP A 68 15.09 7.61 5.18
C ASP A 68 13.76 8.35 4.96
N ALA A 69 12.63 7.73 5.30
CA ALA A 69 11.32 8.36 5.22
C ALA A 69 11.17 9.55 6.18
N ASP A 70 11.79 9.51 7.37
CA ASP A 70 11.79 10.63 8.32
C ASP A 70 12.54 11.84 7.75
N ALA A 71 13.70 11.59 7.12
CA ALA A 71 14.46 12.64 6.43
C ALA A 71 13.68 13.25 5.25
N GLU A 72 12.96 12.43 4.49
CA GLU A 72 12.09 12.91 3.40
C GLU A 72 10.94 13.77 3.92
N VAL A 73 10.26 13.34 4.99
CA VAL A 73 9.16 14.09 5.61
C VAL A 73 9.66 15.40 6.22
N ALA A 74 10.82 15.41 6.86
CA ALA A 74 11.44 16.64 7.38
C ALA A 74 11.75 17.64 6.25
N ASN A 75 12.26 17.17 5.11
CA ASN A 75 12.49 18.00 3.93
C ASN A 75 11.18 18.55 3.35
N LEU A 76 10.13 17.72 3.29
CA LEU A 76 8.80 18.14 2.83
C LEU A 76 8.20 19.21 3.75
N LEU A 77 8.29 19.05 5.07
CA LEU A 77 7.85 20.04 6.05
C LEU A 77 8.56 21.39 5.84
N SER A 78 9.89 21.36 5.68
CA SER A 78 10.66 22.58 5.43
C SER A 78 10.19 23.30 4.16
N LYS A 79 9.98 22.56 3.06
CA LYS A 79 9.52 23.12 1.78
C LYS A 79 8.09 23.66 1.86
N CYS A 80 7.20 22.98 2.57
CA CYS A 80 5.82 23.44 2.72
C CYS A 80 5.75 24.71 3.58
N SER A 81 6.55 24.80 4.64
CA SER A 81 6.64 26.01 5.46
C SER A 81 7.23 27.19 4.68
N GLU A 82 8.26 26.97 3.85
CA GLU A 82 8.77 28.00 2.95
C GLU A 82 7.72 28.44 1.92
N ALA A 83 6.99 27.49 1.33
CA ALA A 83 5.93 27.78 0.37
C ALA A 83 4.76 28.56 0.99
N GLU A 84 4.38 28.26 2.23
CA GLU A 84 3.38 28.99 3.01
C GLU A 84 3.84 30.44 3.22
N GLN A 85 5.07 30.64 3.70
CA GLN A 85 5.64 31.97 3.92
C GLN A 85 5.65 32.79 2.63
N VAL A 86 6.20 32.24 1.53
CA VAL A 86 6.27 32.93 0.23
C VAL A 86 4.88 33.25 -0.30
N SER A 87 3.89 32.38 -0.08
CA SER A 87 2.51 32.61 -0.52
C SER A 87 1.86 33.76 0.25
N HIS A 88 2.10 33.88 1.56
CA HIS A 88 1.64 35.02 2.35
C HIS A 88 2.32 36.33 1.94
N GLU A 89 3.65 36.32 1.76
CA GLU A 89 4.38 37.49 1.28
C GLU A 89 3.85 37.96 -0.09
N THR A 90 3.57 37.01 -1.00
CA THR A 90 2.97 37.31 -2.31
C THR A 90 1.55 37.88 -2.17
N LEU A 91 0.75 37.39 -1.22
CA LEU A 91 -0.59 37.92 -0.97
C LEU A 91 -0.52 39.37 -0.51
N ASP A 92 0.36 39.69 0.44
CA ASP A 92 0.57 41.04 0.94
C ASP A 92 0.98 42.01 -0.19
N GLU A 93 1.94 41.61 -1.04
CA GLU A 93 2.37 42.40 -2.20
C GLU A 93 1.20 42.66 -3.18
N VAL A 94 0.39 41.64 -3.43
CA VAL A 94 -0.76 41.75 -4.35
C VAL A 94 -1.87 42.63 -3.77
N GLU A 95 -2.10 42.57 -2.46
CA GLU A 95 -3.03 43.47 -1.76
C GLU A 95 -2.60 44.94 -1.88
N GLU A 96 -1.30 45.23 -1.73
CA GLU A 96 -0.76 46.57 -1.94
C GLU A 96 -0.97 47.05 -3.39
N VAL A 97 -0.68 46.20 -4.37
CA VAL A 97 -0.88 46.51 -5.80
C VAL A 97 -2.36 46.75 -6.11
N PHE A 98 -3.27 45.94 -5.55
CA PHE A 98 -4.70 46.12 -5.69
C PHE A 98 -5.15 47.46 -5.10
N HIS A 99 -4.69 47.79 -3.89
CA HIS A 99 -4.97 49.09 -3.27
C HIS A 99 -4.47 50.25 -4.13
N TYR A 100 -3.24 50.18 -4.64
CA TYR A 100 -2.67 51.20 -5.50
C TYR A 100 -3.47 51.39 -6.80
N ALA A 101 -3.91 50.30 -7.43
CA ALA A 101 -4.76 50.34 -8.62
C ALA A 101 -6.11 51.03 -8.33
N GLN A 102 -6.72 50.74 -7.18
CA GLN A 102 -7.96 51.39 -6.75
C GLN A 102 -7.77 52.90 -6.53
N VAL A 103 -6.70 53.30 -5.84
CA VAL A 103 -6.38 54.72 -5.62
C VAL A 103 -6.19 55.43 -6.96
N THR A 104 -5.46 54.82 -7.90
CA THR A 104 -5.22 55.35 -9.24
C THR A 104 -6.53 55.52 -10.02
N LEU A 105 -7.44 54.55 -9.95
CA LEU A 105 -8.76 54.66 -10.56
C LEU A 105 -9.56 55.83 -9.98
N GLN A 106 -9.52 56.04 -8.66
CA GLN A 106 -10.22 57.16 -8.04
C GLN A 106 -9.62 58.52 -8.45
N GLN A 107 -8.28 58.61 -8.53
CA GLN A 107 -7.61 59.82 -9.01
C GLN A 107 -8.04 60.17 -10.45
N TRP A 108 -8.04 59.21 -11.37
CA TRP A 108 -8.46 59.46 -12.75
C TRP A 108 -9.95 59.77 -12.89
N LYS A 109 -10.82 59.22 -12.03
CA LYS A 109 -12.24 59.63 -11.97
C LYS A 109 -12.38 61.08 -11.54
N GLN A 110 -11.59 61.53 -10.56
CA GLN A 110 -11.58 62.95 -10.15
C GLN A 110 -11.09 63.86 -11.27
N GLU A 111 -10.02 63.48 -11.96
CA GLU A 111 -9.50 64.22 -13.12
C GLU A 111 -10.50 64.29 -14.28
N LEU A 112 -11.22 63.19 -14.55
CA LEU A 112 -12.30 63.17 -15.52
C LEU A 112 -13.42 64.15 -15.14
N ASN A 113 -13.82 64.20 -13.87
CA ASN A 113 -14.83 65.15 -13.40
C ASN A 113 -14.38 66.61 -13.58
N LYS A 114 -13.10 66.92 -13.30
CA LYS A 114 -12.53 68.24 -13.55
C LYS A 114 -12.56 68.59 -15.05
N ALA A 115 -12.22 67.64 -15.92
CA ALA A 115 -12.24 67.82 -17.37
C ALA A 115 -13.67 68.06 -17.90
N LEU A 116 -14.66 67.31 -17.39
CA LEU A 116 -16.07 67.52 -17.73
C LEU A 116 -16.56 68.90 -17.29
N ALA A 117 -16.21 69.34 -16.07
CA ALA A 117 -16.54 70.67 -15.59
C ALA A 117 -15.88 71.79 -16.41
N TRP A 118 -14.67 71.58 -16.95
CA TRP A 118 -14.05 72.50 -17.89
C TRP A 118 -14.79 72.54 -19.23
N LEU A 119 -15.14 71.38 -19.79
CA LEU A 119 -15.90 71.29 -21.03
C LEU A 119 -17.24 72.04 -20.95
N GLU A 120 -17.97 71.89 -19.85
CA GLU A 120 -19.24 72.59 -19.65
C GLU A 120 -19.04 74.12 -19.53
N ARG A 121 -17.99 74.58 -18.84
CA ARG A 121 -17.63 76.01 -18.81
C ARG A 121 -17.24 76.55 -20.19
N ALA A 122 -16.49 75.78 -20.98
CA ALA A 122 -16.08 76.15 -22.34
C ALA A 122 -17.29 76.25 -23.28
N LYS A 123 -18.23 75.29 -23.21
CA LYS A 123 -19.50 75.35 -23.97
C LYS A 123 -20.33 76.57 -23.58
N ALA A 124 -20.44 76.87 -22.29
CA ALA A 124 -21.14 78.06 -21.81
C ALA A 124 -20.47 79.38 -22.26
N ARG A 125 -19.13 79.41 -22.39
CA ARG A 125 -18.40 80.53 -22.99
C ARG A 125 -18.71 80.66 -24.48
N LEU A 126 -18.68 79.55 -25.22
CA LEU A 126 -19.00 79.53 -26.64
C LEU A 126 -20.43 80.03 -26.91
N GLU A 127 -21.41 79.58 -26.14
CA GLU A 127 -22.79 80.02 -26.26
C GLU A 127 -22.92 81.54 -26.04
N ARG A 128 -22.27 82.07 -25.00
CA ARG A 128 -22.23 83.52 -24.75
C ARG A 128 -21.54 84.28 -25.88
N ALA A 129 -20.45 83.75 -26.44
CA ALA A 129 -19.74 84.36 -27.55
C ALA A 129 -20.61 84.42 -28.83
N ILE A 130 -21.36 83.34 -29.13
CA ILE A 130 -22.30 83.29 -30.26
C ILE A 130 -23.43 84.31 -30.06
N GLN A 131 -23.96 84.42 -28.85
CA GLN A 131 -24.99 85.42 -28.54
C GLN A 131 -24.48 86.86 -28.72
N GLU A 132 -23.25 87.14 -28.28
CA GLU A 132 -22.61 88.45 -28.47
C GLU A 132 -22.29 88.73 -29.94
N GLU A 133 -21.84 87.73 -30.71
CA GLU A 133 -21.64 87.85 -32.17
C GLU A 133 -22.96 88.21 -32.87
N ASN A 134 -24.04 87.50 -32.56
CA ASN A 134 -25.37 87.76 -33.12
C ASN A 134 -25.92 89.14 -32.70
N ALA A 135 -25.65 89.59 -31.48
CA ALA A 135 -26.01 90.93 -31.02
C ALA A 135 -25.19 92.01 -31.75
N ALA A 136 -23.88 91.81 -31.89
CA ALA A 136 -22.99 92.72 -32.61
C ALA A 136 -23.32 92.80 -34.10
N GLN A 137 -23.68 91.67 -34.73
CA GLN A 137 -24.13 91.62 -36.11
C GLN A 137 -25.41 92.44 -36.30
N ARG A 138 -26.43 92.22 -35.48
CA ARG A 138 -27.69 93.00 -35.54
C ARG A 138 -27.45 94.50 -35.32
N ASN A 139 -26.57 94.87 -34.40
CA ASN A 139 -26.19 96.27 -34.17
C ASN A 139 -25.48 96.88 -35.38
N TRP A 140 -24.61 96.11 -36.05
CA TRP A 140 -23.94 96.55 -37.27
C TRP A 140 -24.92 96.70 -38.45
N GLU A 141 -25.85 95.76 -38.64
CA GLU A 141 -26.93 95.85 -39.64
C GLU A 141 -27.80 97.09 -39.39
N SER A 142 -28.23 97.32 -38.14
CA SER A 142 -28.97 98.52 -37.74
C SER A 142 -28.19 99.80 -38.01
N ALA A 143 -26.89 99.84 -37.66
CA ALA A 143 -26.04 101.00 -37.93
C ALA A 143 -25.88 101.26 -39.43
N GLN A 144 -25.80 100.21 -40.26
CA GLN A 144 -25.76 100.36 -41.71
C GLN A 144 -27.05 100.97 -42.25
N ASP A 145 -28.20 100.50 -41.78
CA ASP A 145 -29.48 101.04 -42.22
C ASP A 145 -29.68 102.49 -41.76
N GLU A 146 -29.27 102.83 -40.54
CA GLU A 146 -29.23 104.22 -40.05
C GLU A 146 -28.33 105.11 -40.90
N MET A 147 -27.15 104.61 -41.32
CA MET A 147 -26.25 105.32 -42.22
C MET A 147 -26.90 105.54 -43.60
N LYS A 148 -27.52 104.52 -44.20
CA LYS A 148 -28.25 104.67 -45.48
C LYS A 148 -29.38 105.70 -45.36
N GLN A 149 -30.14 105.67 -44.26
CA GLN A 149 -31.20 106.66 -44.01
C GLN A 149 -30.64 108.07 -43.78
N ALA A 150 -29.50 108.21 -43.10
CA ALA A 150 -28.81 109.49 -42.95
C ALA A 150 -28.27 110.02 -44.29
N GLU A 151 -27.75 109.13 -45.15
CA GLU A 151 -27.30 109.45 -46.51
C GLU A 151 -28.45 109.94 -47.38
N ILE A 152 -29.59 109.23 -47.40
CA ILE A 152 -30.80 109.65 -48.12
C ILE A 152 -31.27 111.03 -47.64
N ARG A 153 -31.30 111.26 -46.31
CA ARG A 153 -31.69 112.57 -45.73
C ARG A 153 -30.72 113.67 -46.13
N TRP A 154 -29.42 113.39 -46.13
CA TRP A 154 -28.39 114.35 -46.56
C TRP A 154 -28.50 114.67 -48.06
N GLN A 155 -28.67 113.66 -48.93
CA GLN A 155 -28.90 113.84 -50.36
C GLN A 155 -30.19 114.62 -50.66
N ARG A 156 -31.29 114.33 -49.95
CA ARG A 156 -32.53 115.11 -50.07
C ARG A 156 -32.32 116.58 -49.69
N CYS A 157 -31.54 116.85 -48.64
CA CYS A 157 -31.21 118.22 -48.27
C CYS A 157 -30.37 118.93 -49.35
N LEU A 158 -29.38 118.23 -49.94
CA LEU A 158 -28.55 118.79 -51.02
C LEU A 158 -29.35 119.12 -52.29
N ASN A 159 -30.42 118.37 -52.55
CA ASN A 159 -31.29 118.54 -53.73
C ASN A 159 -32.47 119.51 -53.49
N ASP A 160 -32.63 120.04 -52.27
CA ASP A 160 -33.70 120.98 -51.92
C ASP A 160 -33.23 122.43 -52.17
N THR A 161 -33.79 123.07 -53.20
CA THR A 161 -33.41 124.42 -53.63
C THR A 161 -33.79 125.53 -52.64
N GLU A 162 -34.66 125.25 -51.66
CA GLU A 162 -35.11 126.23 -50.66
C GLU A 162 -34.29 126.20 -49.36
N ARG A 163 -33.49 125.15 -49.13
CA ARG A 163 -32.64 125.02 -47.94
C ARG A 163 -31.23 125.56 -48.17
N ARG A 164 -30.81 126.54 -47.37
CA ARG A 164 -29.45 127.14 -47.44
C ARG A 164 -28.37 126.43 -46.62
N ASN A 165 -28.71 125.48 -45.75
CA ASN A 165 -27.74 124.85 -44.84
C ASN A 165 -28.07 123.37 -44.54
N CYS A 166 -27.21 122.47 -45.01
CA CYS A 166 -27.30 121.01 -44.80
C CYS A 166 -26.24 120.46 -43.84
N ASN A 167 -25.61 121.32 -43.03
CA ASN A 167 -24.52 120.91 -42.13
C ASN A 167 -24.99 119.93 -41.04
N ARG A 168 -26.25 120.01 -40.61
CA ARG A 168 -26.83 119.11 -39.61
C ARG A 168 -26.95 117.68 -40.17
N GLU A 169 -27.47 117.54 -41.38
CA GLU A 169 -27.63 116.27 -42.08
C GLU A 169 -26.27 115.67 -42.46
N LYS A 170 -25.31 116.50 -42.89
CA LYS A 170 -23.92 116.07 -43.12
C LYS A 170 -23.29 115.51 -41.85
N LYS A 171 -23.39 116.22 -40.72
CA LYS A 171 -22.87 115.76 -39.42
C LYS A 171 -23.56 114.47 -38.95
N ALA A 172 -24.86 114.33 -39.18
CA ALA A 172 -25.60 113.11 -38.85
C ALA A 172 -25.13 111.91 -39.69
N TYR A 173 -24.84 112.12 -40.97
CA TYR A 173 -24.26 111.09 -41.84
C TYR A 173 -22.82 110.71 -41.40
N GLU A 174 -21.97 111.70 -41.11
CA GLU A 174 -20.61 111.43 -40.61
C GLU A 174 -20.61 110.65 -39.30
N LEU A 175 -21.54 110.96 -38.39
CA LEU A 175 -21.73 110.22 -37.13
C LEU A 175 -22.25 108.80 -37.37
N ALA A 176 -23.24 108.61 -38.26
CA ALA A 176 -23.73 107.28 -38.62
C ALA A 176 -22.64 106.43 -39.29
N ARG A 177 -21.81 107.03 -40.16
CA ARG A 177 -20.65 106.37 -40.77
C ARG A 177 -19.61 105.93 -39.73
N LEU A 178 -19.36 106.76 -38.71
CA LEU A 178 -18.47 106.40 -37.60
C LEU A 178 -19.06 105.25 -36.77
N ASN A 179 -20.37 105.28 -36.48
CA ASN A 179 -21.07 104.22 -35.76
C ASN A 179 -21.01 102.88 -36.51
N VAL A 180 -21.17 102.87 -37.83
CA VAL A 180 -20.98 101.66 -38.67
C VAL A 180 -19.57 101.10 -38.52
N LYS A 181 -18.55 101.96 -38.54
CA LYS A 181 -17.16 101.52 -38.38
C LYS A 181 -16.93 100.88 -37.01
N GLN A 182 -17.42 101.50 -35.94
CA GLN A 182 -17.34 100.95 -34.58
C GLN A 182 -18.12 99.64 -34.42
N ALA A 183 -19.32 99.55 -35.00
CA ALA A 183 -20.13 98.34 -34.96
C ALA A 183 -19.47 97.19 -35.75
N LEU A 184 -18.80 97.50 -36.87
CA LEU A 184 -18.04 96.54 -37.65
C LEU A 184 -16.84 95.99 -36.85
N GLU A 185 -16.07 96.88 -36.20
CA GLU A 185 -14.95 96.48 -35.34
C GLU A 185 -15.42 95.57 -34.19
N ARG A 186 -16.56 95.91 -33.54
CA ARG A 186 -17.15 95.08 -32.48
C ARG A 186 -17.62 93.72 -32.99
N TRP A 187 -18.25 93.66 -34.16
CA TRP A 187 -18.67 92.40 -34.76
C TRP A 187 -17.46 91.52 -35.13
N GLN A 188 -16.41 92.11 -35.72
CA GLN A 188 -15.16 91.38 -36.00
C GLN A 188 -14.51 90.83 -34.72
N ALA A 189 -14.48 91.62 -33.64
CA ALA A 189 -13.98 91.16 -32.35
C ALA A 189 -14.82 90.00 -31.78
N ALA A 190 -16.15 90.08 -31.86
CA ALA A 190 -17.04 88.99 -31.41
C ALA A 190 -16.85 87.70 -32.23
N LYS A 191 -16.63 87.81 -33.55
CA LYS A 191 -16.32 86.67 -34.41
C LYS A 191 -15.00 85.98 -34.04
N ILE A 192 -13.98 86.76 -33.67
CA ILE A 192 -12.71 86.22 -33.16
C ILE A 192 -12.94 85.50 -31.84
N GLU A 193 -13.70 86.07 -30.91
CA GLU A 193 -14.02 85.43 -29.62
C GLU A 193 -14.76 84.10 -29.80
N VAL A 194 -15.69 84.01 -30.77
CA VAL A 194 -16.34 82.73 -31.12
C VAL A 194 -15.33 81.71 -31.63
N SER A 195 -14.37 82.11 -32.46
CA SER A 195 -13.29 81.22 -32.91
C SER A 195 -12.47 80.68 -31.74
N LEU A 196 -12.06 81.56 -30.82
CA LEU A 196 -11.28 81.19 -29.64
C LEU A 196 -12.09 80.29 -28.69
N ALA A 197 -13.38 80.56 -28.50
CA ALA A 197 -14.24 79.72 -27.68
C ALA A 197 -14.49 78.33 -28.29
N LYS A 198 -14.56 78.22 -29.63
CA LYS A 198 -14.62 76.93 -30.33
C LYS A 198 -13.34 76.11 -30.13
N GLU A 199 -12.19 76.76 -30.22
CA GLU A 199 -10.89 76.13 -29.95
C GLU A 199 -10.80 75.63 -28.50
N GLU A 200 -11.26 76.42 -27.52
CA GLU A 200 -11.30 76.00 -26.11
C GLU A 200 -12.20 74.77 -25.90
N VAL A 201 -13.38 74.74 -26.51
CA VAL A 201 -14.28 73.56 -26.46
C VAL A 201 -13.59 72.33 -27.05
N ALA A 202 -12.90 72.47 -28.19
CA ALA A 202 -12.18 71.37 -28.80
C ALA A 202 -11.06 70.83 -27.89
N GLN A 203 -10.29 71.72 -27.25
CA GLN A 203 -9.25 71.34 -26.28
C GLN A 203 -9.84 70.65 -25.05
N ALA A 204 -10.93 71.19 -24.49
CA ALA A 204 -11.60 70.59 -23.33
C ALA A 204 -12.17 69.21 -23.68
N GLN A 205 -12.73 69.04 -24.87
CA GLN A 205 -13.23 67.74 -25.35
C GLN A 205 -12.09 66.72 -25.53
N ALA A 206 -10.95 67.14 -26.08
CA ALA A 206 -9.77 66.29 -26.19
C ALA A 206 -9.29 65.83 -24.81
N ARG A 207 -9.25 66.73 -23.81
CA ARG A 207 -8.89 66.38 -22.42
C ARG A 207 -9.87 65.38 -21.81
N VAL A 208 -11.19 65.56 -22.01
CA VAL A 208 -12.21 64.60 -21.56
C VAL A 208 -11.97 63.21 -22.16
N ASN A 209 -11.68 63.14 -23.46
CA ASN A 209 -11.41 61.87 -24.14
C ASN A 209 -10.18 61.17 -23.56
N CYS A 210 -9.08 61.89 -23.33
CA CYS A 210 -7.89 61.34 -22.68
C CYS A 210 -8.17 60.85 -21.26
N CYS A 211 -8.91 61.63 -20.44
CA CYS A 211 -9.26 61.21 -19.08
C CYS A 211 -10.18 59.97 -19.08
N ARG A 212 -11.09 59.83 -20.05
CA ARG A 212 -11.92 58.62 -20.20
C ARG A 212 -11.07 57.39 -20.49
N GLN A 213 -10.15 57.48 -21.44
CA GLN A 213 -9.22 56.40 -21.75
C GLN A 213 -8.37 56.01 -20.53
N ALA A 214 -7.86 57.00 -19.78
CA ALA A 214 -7.10 56.75 -18.57
C ALA A 214 -7.93 56.04 -17.48
N VAL A 215 -9.20 56.43 -17.30
CA VAL A 215 -10.12 55.73 -16.40
C VAL A 215 -10.35 54.29 -16.84
N ASP A 216 -10.50 54.04 -18.14
CA ASP A 216 -10.73 52.68 -18.64
C ASP A 216 -9.50 51.78 -18.46
N TYR A 217 -8.28 52.30 -18.68
CA TYR A 217 -7.05 51.58 -18.33
C TYR A 217 -6.95 51.31 -16.83
N ALA A 218 -7.29 52.29 -15.98
CA ALA A 218 -7.28 52.09 -14.53
C ALA A 218 -8.31 51.05 -14.08
N LYS A 219 -9.48 50.94 -14.72
CA LYS A 219 -10.44 49.86 -14.46
C LYS A 219 -9.88 48.49 -14.83
N GLN A 220 -9.21 48.40 -15.99
CA GLN A 220 -8.57 47.14 -16.41
C GLN A 220 -7.47 46.73 -15.42
N ALA A 221 -6.65 47.69 -14.96
CA ALA A 221 -5.63 47.44 -13.94
C ALA A 221 -6.24 46.92 -12.63
N VAL A 222 -7.34 47.51 -12.15
CA VAL A 222 -8.06 47.02 -10.96
C VAL A 222 -8.58 45.60 -11.17
N ALA A 223 -9.17 45.30 -12.34
CA ALA A 223 -9.68 43.96 -12.63
C ALA A 223 -8.56 42.90 -12.66
N GLN A 224 -7.40 43.23 -13.24
CA GLN A 224 -6.24 42.33 -13.24
C GLN A 224 -5.65 42.15 -11.84
N ALA A 225 -5.54 43.22 -11.04
CA ALA A 225 -5.09 43.12 -9.66
C ALA A 225 -6.05 42.30 -8.80
N GLN A 226 -7.37 42.37 -9.05
CA GLN A 226 -8.35 41.53 -8.37
C GLN A 226 -8.19 40.04 -8.73
N LEU A 227 -7.95 39.70 -10.00
CA LEU A 227 -7.66 38.33 -10.40
C LEU A 227 -6.36 37.83 -9.76
N ALA A 228 -5.32 38.67 -9.71
CA ALA A 228 -4.08 38.33 -9.02
C ALA A 228 -4.33 38.04 -7.52
N LEU A 229 -5.20 38.84 -6.87
CA LEU A 229 -5.57 38.65 -5.47
C LEU A 229 -6.28 37.31 -5.24
N GLU A 230 -7.19 36.92 -6.14
CA GLU A 230 -7.85 35.62 -6.09
C GLU A 230 -6.84 34.46 -6.22
N HIS A 231 -5.87 34.58 -7.14
CA HIS A 231 -4.81 33.59 -7.31
C HIS A 231 -3.86 33.51 -6.11
N ALA A 232 -3.47 34.65 -5.52
CA ALA A 232 -2.63 34.68 -4.33
C ALA A 232 -3.33 34.01 -3.13
N ASN A 233 -4.62 34.30 -2.93
CA ASN A 233 -5.43 33.61 -1.92
C ASN A 233 -5.48 32.09 -2.17
N GLN A 234 -5.65 31.66 -3.42
CA GLN A 234 -5.64 30.24 -3.76
C GLN A 234 -4.28 29.59 -3.48
N ALA A 235 -3.18 30.31 -3.71
CA ALA A 235 -1.83 29.84 -3.43
C ALA A 235 -1.63 29.63 -1.93
N VAL A 236 -2.01 30.60 -1.09
CA VAL A 236 -1.99 30.48 0.39
C VAL A 236 -2.77 29.25 0.85
N ASN A 237 -4.04 29.13 0.43
CA ASN A 237 -4.89 27.98 0.79
C ASN A 237 -4.28 26.62 0.37
N SER A 238 -3.51 26.60 -0.72
CA SER A 238 -2.88 25.38 -1.23
C SER A 238 -1.62 25.06 -0.42
N ALA A 239 -0.82 26.08 -0.08
CA ALA A 239 0.37 25.94 0.75
C ALA A 239 0.04 25.48 2.18
N GLU A 240 -0.97 26.08 2.81
CA GLU A 240 -1.46 25.69 4.14
C GLU A 240 -1.90 24.21 4.15
N ARG A 241 -2.66 23.77 3.15
CA ARG A 241 -3.07 22.34 3.05
C ARG A 241 -1.88 21.41 2.86
N SER A 242 -0.92 21.79 2.02
CA SER A 242 0.30 21.00 1.84
C SER A 242 1.10 20.89 3.13
N LEU A 243 1.14 21.95 3.94
CA LEU A 243 1.75 21.90 5.27
C LEU A 243 0.98 20.96 6.21
N GLU A 244 -0.35 21.04 6.27
CA GLU A 244 -1.18 20.12 7.08
C GLU A 244 -0.95 18.65 6.70
N GLU A 245 -0.83 18.34 5.40
CA GLU A 245 -0.54 17.00 4.89
C GLU A 245 0.88 16.54 5.26
N ALA A 246 1.87 17.43 5.20
CA ALA A 246 3.24 17.14 5.62
C ALA A 246 3.30 16.89 7.15
N GLU A 247 2.56 17.64 7.96
CA GLU A 247 2.44 17.41 9.40
C GLU A 247 1.74 16.08 9.72
N ALA A 248 0.71 15.71 8.94
CA ALA A 248 0.07 14.41 9.07
C ALA A 248 1.06 13.27 8.78
N SER A 249 1.87 13.42 7.73
CA SER A 249 2.93 12.48 7.39
C SER A 249 3.94 12.36 8.53
N ASN A 250 4.33 13.47 9.15
CA ASN A 250 5.20 13.47 10.32
C ASN A 250 4.61 12.72 11.52
N ARG A 251 3.30 12.85 11.77
CA ARG A 251 2.63 12.06 12.82
C ARG A 251 2.69 10.55 12.53
N PHE A 252 2.55 10.15 11.27
CA PHE A 252 2.74 8.74 10.88
C PHE A 252 4.19 8.28 11.06
N MET A 253 5.17 9.13 10.76
CA MET A 253 6.58 8.83 10.99
C MET A 253 6.90 8.58 12.46
N VAL A 254 6.39 9.43 13.37
CA VAL A 254 6.55 9.22 14.83
C VAL A 254 5.95 7.86 15.26
N SER A 255 4.81 7.49 14.70
CA SER A 255 4.19 6.18 14.97
C SER A 255 5.03 5.02 14.41
N ALA A 256 5.59 5.17 13.20
CA ALA A 256 6.45 4.16 12.59
C ALA A 256 7.74 3.97 13.39
N GLN A 257 8.35 5.08 13.83
CA GLN A 257 9.54 5.05 14.69
C GLN A 257 9.28 4.33 16.00
N THR A 258 8.12 4.56 16.62
CA THR A 258 7.70 3.85 17.84
C THR A 258 7.59 2.34 17.58
N LYS A 259 7.02 1.94 16.44
CA LYS A 259 6.85 0.53 16.07
C LYS A 259 8.19 -0.18 15.83
N VAL A 260 9.12 0.46 15.13
CA VAL A 260 10.48 -0.07 14.94
C VAL A 260 11.19 -0.25 16.29
N THR A 261 11.01 0.67 17.24
CA THR A 261 11.56 0.51 18.60
C THR A 261 10.93 -0.69 19.33
N GLU A 262 9.62 -0.85 19.28
CA GLU A 262 8.93 -2.02 19.84
C GLU A 262 9.43 -3.34 19.23
N GLU A 263 9.61 -3.39 17.90
CA GLU A 263 10.12 -4.56 17.18
C GLU A 263 11.59 -4.87 17.53
N THR A 264 12.40 -3.83 17.75
CA THR A 264 13.78 -3.96 18.23
C THR A 264 13.80 -4.61 19.61
N ASP A 265 13.00 -4.11 20.56
CA ASP A 265 12.93 -4.65 21.92
C ASP A 265 12.47 -6.12 21.93
N LEU A 266 11.48 -6.47 21.10
CA LEU A 266 10.98 -7.83 20.95
C LEU A 266 12.04 -8.78 20.36
N THR A 267 12.79 -8.30 19.37
CA THR A 267 13.86 -9.08 18.73
C THR A 267 15.02 -9.32 19.72
N GLU A 268 15.40 -8.32 20.51
CA GLU A 268 16.39 -8.47 21.57
C GLU A 268 15.96 -9.50 22.63
N GLN A 269 14.69 -9.47 23.06
CA GLN A 269 14.13 -10.46 23.98
C GLN A 269 14.16 -11.88 23.39
N MET A 270 13.84 -12.03 22.10
CA MET A 270 13.91 -13.32 21.40
C MET A 270 15.35 -13.85 21.37
N ILE A 271 16.32 -13.01 21.00
CA ILE A 271 17.75 -13.38 20.98
C ILE A 271 18.21 -13.82 22.38
N LEU A 272 17.85 -13.09 23.42
CA LEU A 272 18.18 -13.44 24.80
C LEU A 272 17.58 -14.79 25.21
N ALA A 273 16.32 -15.05 24.88
CA ALA A 273 15.65 -16.31 25.19
C ALA A 273 16.33 -17.51 24.49
N VAL A 274 16.72 -17.35 23.22
CA VAL A 274 17.43 -18.38 22.47
C VAL A 274 18.82 -18.65 23.06
N HIS A 275 19.56 -17.62 23.47
CA HIS A 275 20.84 -17.79 24.15
C HIS A 275 20.72 -18.47 25.53
N GLN A 276 19.65 -18.19 26.28
CA GLN A 276 19.35 -18.90 27.52
C GLN A 276 19.08 -20.38 27.25
N ALA A 277 18.27 -20.71 26.24
CA ALA A 277 18.02 -22.10 25.84
C ALA A 277 19.30 -22.82 25.38
N GLN A 278 20.16 -22.12 24.63
CA GLN A 278 21.48 -22.62 24.22
C GLN A 278 22.37 -22.96 25.43
N THR A 279 22.37 -22.11 26.46
CA THR A 279 23.13 -22.35 27.69
C THR A 279 22.62 -23.60 28.40
N LEU A 280 21.30 -23.72 28.61
CA LEU A 280 20.69 -24.88 29.25
C LEU A 280 20.94 -26.19 28.48
N THR A 281 20.91 -26.14 27.14
CA THR A 281 21.19 -27.31 26.30
C THR A 281 22.67 -27.69 26.34
N SER A 282 23.57 -26.70 26.47
CA SER A 282 25.00 -26.95 26.66
C SER A 282 25.29 -27.59 28.02
N GLU A 283 24.61 -27.14 29.08
CA GLU A 283 24.67 -27.77 30.40
C GLU A 283 24.12 -29.22 30.37
N ALA A 284 22.98 -29.43 29.70
CA ALA A 284 22.41 -30.76 29.51
C ALA A 284 23.34 -31.70 28.74
N GLN A 285 24.08 -31.19 27.74
CA GLN A 285 25.10 -31.96 27.00
C GLN A 285 26.20 -32.48 27.94
N ILE A 286 26.67 -31.64 28.87
CA ILE A 286 27.70 -32.01 29.84
C ILE A 286 27.15 -33.12 30.76
N HIS A 287 25.91 -32.99 31.23
CA HIS A 287 25.27 -34.02 32.05
C HIS A 287 25.08 -35.34 31.30
N TYR A 288 24.69 -35.28 30.02
CA TYR A 288 24.58 -36.44 29.16
C TYR A 288 25.92 -37.16 29.01
N GLN A 289 27.01 -36.43 28.71
CA GLN A 289 28.35 -37.01 28.58
C GLN A 289 28.80 -37.69 29.88
N ASN A 290 28.58 -37.04 31.03
CA ASN A 290 28.89 -37.63 32.33
C ASN A 290 28.07 -38.92 32.58
N GLY A 291 26.80 -38.94 32.17
CA GLY A 291 25.95 -40.13 32.24
C GLY A 291 26.43 -41.26 31.33
N GLU A 292 26.89 -40.93 30.12
CA GLU A 292 27.47 -41.88 29.16
C GLU A 292 28.74 -42.54 29.73
N TYR A 293 29.67 -41.75 30.28
CA TYR A 293 30.86 -42.28 30.95
C TYR A 293 30.52 -43.21 32.13
N ALA A 294 29.52 -42.84 32.94
CA ALA A 294 29.07 -43.64 34.07
C ALA A 294 28.42 -44.97 33.60
N ALA A 295 27.62 -44.92 32.53
CA ALA A 295 27.01 -46.10 31.94
C ALA A 295 28.03 -47.05 31.33
N ASP A 296 29.04 -46.54 30.62
CA ASP A 296 30.14 -47.36 30.09
C ASP A 296 30.93 -48.04 31.21
N SER A 297 31.18 -47.32 32.32
CA SER A 297 31.78 -47.88 33.52
C SER A 297 30.91 -49.01 34.11
N ALA A 298 29.61 -48.75 34.30
CA ALA A 298 28.66 -49.72 34.81
C ALA A 298 28.55 -50.95 33.89
N GLN A 299 28.56 -50.76 32.57
CA GLN A 299 28.50 -51.83 31.58
C GLN A 299 29.72 -52.73 31.63
N ARG A 300 30.91 -52.15 31.81
CA ARG A 300 32.15 -52.92 32.01
C ARG A 300 32.08 -53.76 33.28
N LEU A 301 31.65 -53.16 34.40
CA LEU A 301 31.48 -53.87 35.67
C LEU A 301 30.41 -54.97 35.58
N ALA A 302 29.28 -54.69 34.92
CA ALA A 302 28.22 -55.66 34.66
C ALA A 302 28.72 -56.84 33.84
N THR A 303 29.51 -56.59 32.79
CA THR A 303 30.08 -57.64 31.94
C THR A 303 31.04 -58.54 32.74
N LEU A 304 31.96 -57.93 33.50
CA LEU A 304 32.89 -58.69 34.36
C LEU A 304 32.15 -59.46 35.46
N GLY A 305 31.12 -58.84 36.07
CA GLY A 305 30.27 -59.45 37.07
C GLY A 305 29.52 -60.65 36.51
N CYS A 306 28.84 -60.51 35.37
CA CYS A 306 28.16 -61.62 34.71
C CYS A 306 29.11 -62.76 34.36
N GLN A 307 30.31 -62.47 33.85
CA GLN A 307 31.32 -63.50 33.56
C GLN A 307 31.71 -64.31 34.81
N GLU A 308 31.95 -63.63 35.94
CA GLU A 308 32.25 -64.31 37.21
C GLU A 308 31.04 -65.11 37.70
N LEU A 309 29.82 -64.56 37.61
CA LEU A 309 28.59 -65.26 38.00
C LEU A 309 28.35 -66.50 37.14
N GLU A 310 28.49 -66.39 35.83
CA GLU A 310 28.39 -67.51 34.88
C GLU A 310 29.42 -68.60 35.18
N TYR A 311 30.66 -68.21 35.47
CA TYR A 311 31.71 -69.14 35.91
C TYR A 311 31.30 -69.89 37.19
N ARG A 312 30.74 -69.19 38.18
CA ARG A 312 30.25 -69.81 39.44
C ARG A 312 29.05 -70.71 39.22
N VAL A 313 28.10 -70.32 38.38
CA VAL A 313 26.94 -71.13 37.99
C VAL A 313 27.41 -72.42 37.30
N GLN A 314 28.34 -72.33 36.35
CA GLN A 314 28.94 -73.51 35.70
C GLN A 314 29.66 -74.41 36.69
N ALA A 315 30.42 -73.84 37.64
CA ALA A 315 31.05 -74.61 38.72
C ALA A 315 30.02 -75.34 39.59
N LEU A 316 28.90 -74.69 39.94
CA LEU A 316 27.81 -75.31 40.70
C LEU A 316 27.08 -76.40 39.89
N TYR A 317 26.88 -76.22 38.59
CA TYR A 317 26.36 -77.28 37.71
C TYR A 317 27.32 -78.48 37.67
N SER A 318 28.62 -78.24 37.53
CA SER A 318 29.63 -79.31 37.55
C SER A 318 29.62 -80.07 38.87
N PHE A 319 29.48 -79.35 39.99
CA PHE A 319 29.35 -79.93 41.34
C PHE A 319 28.07 -80.76 41.48
N ASN A 320 26.92 -80.23 41.06
CA ASN A 320 25.62 -80.91 41.12
C ASN A 320 25.54 -82.14 40.17
N SER A 321 26.20 -82.07 39.01
CA SER A 321 26.22 -83.14 37.99
C SER A 321 27.15 -84.33 38.33
N SER A 322 28.11 -84.15 39.23
CA SER A 322 29.05 -85.21 39.64
C SER A 322 28.43 -86.34 40.50
N SER A 323 27.12 -86.30 40.78
CA SER A 323 26.39 -87.33 41.54
C SER A 323 25.31 -88.09 40.74
N SER A 324 25.16 -87.84 39.44
CA SER A 324 24.18 -88.57 38.61
C SER A 324 24.63 -88.59 37.15
N GLN A 325 25.47 -89.57 36.79
CA GLN A 325 25.83 -89.85 35.41
C GLN A 325 24.69 -90.54 34.64
N SER A 326 24.63 -90.21 33.34
CA SER A 326 23.77 -90.74 32.28
C SER A 326 22.31 -90.24 32.37
N GLU A 327 21.79 -89.47 31.42
CA GLU A 327 21.54 -89.86 30.03
C GLU A 327 21.21 -88.65 29.12
N LYS A 328 21.70 -88.72 27.87
CA LYS A 328 21.05 -88.33 26.60
C LYS A 328 20.13 -87.09 26.59
N THR A 329 20.48 -86.09 25.79
CA THR A 329 19.94 -85.92 24.42
C THR A 329 20.38 -84.58 23.80
N ALA A 330 20.93 -84.66 22.59
CA ALA A 330 21.05 -83.55 21.67
C ALA A 330 19.65 -83.20 21.13
N GLY A 331 19.22 -81.96 21.34
CA GLY A 331 17.90 -81.46 20.95
C GLY A 331 18.00 -80.13 20.22
N ASN A 332 17.92 -80.20 18.89
CA ASN A 332 17.63 -79.15 17.92
C ASN A 332 17.06 -77.82 18.47
N ARG A 333 17.83 -76.73 18.38
CA ARG A 333 17.26 -75.38 18.21
C ARG A 333 17.19 -75.05 16.72
N LYS A 334 16.09 -75.48 16.10
CA LYS A 334 15.65 -74.99 14.78
C LYS A 334 14.95 -73.65 14.98
N SER A 335 15.56 -72.61 14.41
CA SER A 335 14.92 -71.51 13.67
C SER A 335 13.40 -71.39 13.84
N ILE A 336 12.97 -70.41 14.65
CA ILE A 336 11.66 -69.79 14.53
C ILE A 336 11.84 -68.56 13.63
N LEU A 337 11.86 -68.79 12.31
CA LEU A 337 11.60 -67.74 11.32
C LEU A 337 10.09 -67.69 11.13
N HIS A 338 9.48 -66.67 11.72
CA HIS A 338 8.06 -66.36 11.53
C HIS A 338 7.79 -66.10 10.05
N SER A 339 6.83 -66.86 9.52
CA SER A 339 6.06 -66.58 8.32
C SER A 339 5.52 -65.14 8.37
N ILE A 340 6.09 -64.24 7.56
CA ILE A 340 5.45 -62.95 7.25
C ILE A 340 4.57 -63.20 6.03
N ASN A 341 3.26 -63.24 6.26
CA ASN A 341 2.26 -63.10 5.21
C ASN A 341 2.51 -61.79 4.45
N PRO A 342 2.45 -61.76 3.11
CA PRO A 342 2.35 -60.49 2.41
C PRO A 342 0.98 -59.89 2.74
N ILE A 343 0.98 -58.91 3.62
CA ILE A 343 -0.15 -58.01 3.81
C ILE A 343 -0.31 -57.30 2.46
N LYS A 344 -1.35 -57.66 1.71
CA LYS A 344 -1.89 -56.77 0.68
C LYS A 344 -2.46 -55.57 1.43
N SER A 345 -1.64 -54.55 1.66
CA SER A 345 -2.11 -53.26 2.14
C SER A 345 -2.77 -52.54 0.97
N GLN A 346 -4.10 -52.58 0.92
CA GLN A 346 -4.83 -51.53 0.22
C GLN A 346 -4.60 -50.24 1.00
N VAL A 347 -3.77 -49.36 0.46
CA VAL A 347 -3.64 -47.99 0.96
C VAL A 347 -4.85 -47.24 0.44
N ARG A 348 -5.83 -47.05 1.32
CA ARG A 348 -6.98 -46.18 1.06
C ARG A 348 -6.67 -44.82 1.65
N ALA A 349 -6.35 -43.86 0.80
CA ALA A 349 -6.25 -42.46 1.20
C ALA A 349 -7.64 -41.83 1.03
N THR A 350 -8.33 -41.58 2.14
CA THR A 350 -9.60 -40.85 2.13
C THR A 350 -9.28 -39.36 2.15
N ILE A 351 -9.72 -38.62 1.13
CA ILE A 351 -9.54 -37.17 1.07
C ILE A 351 -10.88 -36.52 1.37
N ASN A 352 -11.03 -36.02 2.59
CA ASN A 352 -12.23 -35.27 2.96
C ASN A 352 -12.08 -33.83 2.48
N ILE A 353 -13.02 -33.35 1.67
CA ILE A 353 -13.06 -31.96 1.21
C ILE A 353 -14.24 -31.28 1.89
N THR A 354 -13.95 -30.35 2.80
CA THR A 354 -14.97 -29.53 3.45
C THR A 354 -15.12 -28.20 2.71
N GLU A 355 -16.35 -27.89 2.30
CA GLU A 355 -16.71 -26.60 1.69
C GLU A 355 -17.23 -25.68 2.80
N GLN A 356 -16.57 -24.54 3.01
CA GLN A 356 -17.02 -23.54 3.98
C GLN A 356 -17.28 -22.21 3.28
N THR A 357 -18.49 -21.71 3.44
CA THR A 357 -18.89 -20.39 2.94
C THR A 357 -18.65 -19.39 4.06
N TYR A 358 -17.78 -18.40 3.85
CA TYR A 358 -17.52 -17.36 4.85
C TYR A 358 -18.22 -16.06 4.43
N SER A 359 -19.09 -15.52 5.30
CA SER A 359 -19.53 -14.13 5.18
C SER A 359 -18.57 -13.27 6.01
N PHE A 360 -17.72 -12.49 5.36
CA PHE A 360 -16.85 -11.55 6.08
C PHE A 360 -17.65 -10.32 6.51
N LYS A 361 -17.72 -10.04 7.82
CA LYS A 361 -18.20 -8.74 8.32
C LYS A 361 -17.15 -7.69 8.00
N LYS A 362 -17.46 -6.80 7.05
CA LYS A 362 -16.56 -5.72 6.61
C LYS A 362 -16.21 -4.79 7.77
N THR A 363 -14.93 -4.48 7.90
CA THR A 363 -14.42 -3.40 8.76
C THR A 363 -14.89 -2.04 8.25
N ASP A 364 -14.87 -1.00 9.09
CA ASP A 364 -15.35 0.33 8.67
C ASP A 364 -14.48 0.96 7.56
N ASN A 365 -13.18 0.64 7.52
CA ASN A 365 -12.29 1.01 6.42
C ASN A 365 -12.64 0.29 5.11
N GLU A 366 -12.99 -0.99 5.18
CA GLU A 366 -13.45 -1.76 4.00
C GLU A 366 -14.84 -1.28 3.53
N LYS A 367 -15.72 -0.85 4.44
CA LYS A 367 -16.99 -0.21 4.07
C LYS A 367 -16.77 1.12 3.36
N LEU A 368 -15.79 1.92 3.81
CA LEU A 368 -15.44 3.20 3.21
C LEU A 368 -14.83 3.03 1.81
N GLN A 369 -13.89 2.09 1.66
CA GLN A 369 -13.34 1.68 0.36
C GLN A 369 -14.45 1.21 -0.61
N LEU A 370 -15.37 0.37 -0.13
CA LEU A 370 -16.51 -0.10 -0.92
C LEU A 370 -17.46 1.05 -1.33
N PHE A 371 -17.58 2.08 -0.49
CA PHE A 371 -18.38 3.26 -0.79
C PHE A 371 -17.73 4.12 -1.88
N ILE A 372 -16.41 4.31 -1.79
CA ILE A 372 -15.60 5.01 -2.80
C ILE A 372 -15.65 4.28 -4.14
N GLU A 373 -15.53 2.95 -4.14
CA GLU A 373 -15.63 2.13 -5.36
C GLU A 373 -17.03 2.15 -5.96
N ARG A 374 -18.10 2.12 -5.14
CA ARG A 374 -19.48 2.30 -5.61
C ARG A 374 -19.72 3.68 -6.21
N ALA A 375 -19.14 4.73 -5.63
CA ALA A 375 -19.22 6.09 -6.18
C ALA A 375 -18.52 6.19 -7.55
N ARG A 376 -17.33 5.57 -7.68
CA ARG A 376 -16.59 5.48 -8.95
C ARG A 376 -17.33 4.65 -10.00
N ALA A 377 -17.91 3.51 -9.62
CA ALA A 377 -18.68 2.63 -10.51
C ALA A 377 -19.98 3.27 -11.00
N LYS A 378 -20.66 4.04 -10.12
CA LYS A 378 -21.85 4.81 -10.48
C LYS A 378 -21.53 5.96 -11.43
N ALA A 379 -20.35 6.57 -11.31
CA ALA A 379 -19.85 7.58 -12.25
C ALA A 379 -19.45 6.98 -13.61
N SER A 380 -19.05 5.70 -13.66
CA SER A 380 -18.64 5.02 -14.89
C SER A 380 -19.75 4.19 -15.56
N GLY A 381 -20.94 4.10 -14.97
CA GLY A 381 -22.10 3.39 -15.54
C GLY A 381 -21.99 1.86 -15.51
N VAL A 382 -21.05 1.30 -14.76
CA VAL A 382 -20.84 -0.15 -14.67
C VAL A 382 -21.46 -0.68 -13.37
N PRO A 383 -22.45 -1.59 -13.41
CA PRO A 383 -23.00 -2.21 -12.20
C PRO A 383 -21.98 -3.19 -11.62
N VAL A 384 -21.62 -3.00 -10.35
CA VAL A 384 -20.73 -3.88 -9.60
C VAL A 384 -21.55 -4.59 -8.52
N GLU A 385 -21.89 -5.86 -8.75
CA GLU A 385 -22.31 -6.79 -7.69
C GLU A 385 -21.08 -7.56 -7.19
N VAL A 386 -20.72 -7.36 -5.92
CA VAL A 386 -19.73 -8.19 -5.23
C VAL A 386 -20.50 -9.17 -4.35
N ALA A 387 -20.40 -10.46 -4.66
CA ALA A 387 -20.93 -11.55 -3.87
C ALA A 387 -19.81 -12.36 -3.21
N GLU A 388 -20.16 -12.99 -2.08
CA GLU A 388 -19.31 -13.66 -1.10
C GLU A 388 -18.38 -14.75 -1.67
N GLY A 389 -17.17 -14.83 -1.11
CA GLY A 389 -16.17 -15.83 -1.47
C GLY A 389 -16.35 -17.15 -0.71
N ILE A 390 -16.07 -18.26 -1.39
CA ILE A 390 -16.09 -19.63 -0.84
C ILE A 390 -14.64 -20.06 -0.57
N GLY A 391 -14.38 -20.68 0.59
CA GLY A 391 -13.09 -21.27 0.95
C GLY A 391 -13.20 -22.78 1.21
N PHE A 392 -12.17 -23.53 0.84
CA PHE A 392 -12.06 -24.97 1.15
C PHE A 392 -11.15 -25.17 2.35
N GLU A 393 -11.49 -26.08 3.26
CA GLU A 393 -10.62 -26.40 4.41
C GLU A 393 -10.58 -27.90 4.75
N LYS A 394 -9.37 -28.33 5.11
CA LYS A 394 -8.92 -29.60 5.72
C LYS A 394 -8.66 -30.79 4.78
N PHE A 395 -7.54 -31.48 5.05
CA PHE A 395 -7.14 -32.78 4.50
C PHE A 395 -6.60 -33.62 5.66
N TYR A 396 -7.02 -34.88 5.78
CA TYR A 396 -6.39 -35.88 6.67
C TYR A 396 -6.14 -37.15 5.88
N ILE A 397 -5.02 -37.83 6.13
CA ILE A 397 -4.78 -39.19 5.65
C ILE A 397 -4.47 -40.07 6.85
N GLU A 398 -5.31 -41.07 7.10
CA GLU A 398 -4.92 -42.22 7.90
C GLU A 398 -4.13 -43.20 7.01
N THR A 399 -2.82 -43.32 7.25
CA THR A 399 -1.99 -44.35 6.61
C THR A 399 -1.40 -45.29 7.66
N GLN A 400 -1.65 -46.60 7.49
CA GLN A 400 -1.10 -47.68 8.31
C GLN A 400 0.35 -48.06 7.90
N LEU A 401 1.21 -47.08 7.63
CA LEU A 401 2.64 -47.34 7.34
C LEU A 401 3.54 -46.81 8.47
N ASP A 402 4.45 -47.67 8.93
CA ASP A 402 5.42 -47.39 10.00
C ASP A 402 6.59 -46.53 9.46
N PRO A 403 6.75 -45.27 9.93
CA PRO A 403 7.73 -44.32 9.41
C PRO A 403 9.19 -44.69 9.69
N SER A 404 9.45 -45.57 10.66
CA SER A 404 10.80 -45.85 11.19
C SER A 404 11.77 -46.49 10.19
N LYS A 405 11.28 -47.00 9.05
CA LYS A 405 12.09 -47.72 8.05
C LYS A 405 12.68 -46.86 6.92
N TYR A 406 12.28 -45.59 6.76
CA TYR A 406 12.55 -44.85 5.51
C TYR A 406 13.13 -43.45 5.69
N TRP A 407 13.61 -43.09 6.89
CA TRP A 407 14.10 -41.72 7.18
C TRP A 407 15.56 -41.45 6.77
N ASP A 408 16.39 -42.46 6.50
CA ASP A 408 17.84 -42.28 6.35
C ASP A 408 18.34 -41.92 4.94
N LYS A 409 17.47 -41.72 3.94
CA LYS A 409 17.90 -41.33 2.59
C LYS A 409 17.51 -39.89 2.26
N GLN A 410 18.53 -39.03 2.30
CA GLN A 410 18.51 -37.58 2.14
C GLN A 410 17.65 -37.08 0.97
N PHE A 411 16.79 -36.11 1.27
CA PHE A 411 16.22 -35.21 0.29
C PHE A 411 17.31 -34.23 -0.16
N HIS A 412 17.68 -34.21 -1.43
CA HIS A 412 18.25 -33.00 -2.02
C HIS A 412 17.11 -31.99 -2.18
N HIS A 413 16.83 -31.30 -1.08
CA HIS A 413 15.86 -30.22 -1.01
C HIS A 413 16.52 -28.98 -1.63
N ASN A 414 15.95 -28.45 -2.71
CA ASN A 414 16.33 -27.15 -3.25
C ASN A 414 15.19 -26.15 -2.95
N PRO A 415 15.28 -25.38 -1.84
CA PRO A 415 14.23 -24.45 -1.41
C PRO A 415 13.98 -23.31 -2.40
N GLU A 416 14.93 -23.02 -3.29
CA GLU A 416 14.82 -21.92 -4.26
C GLU A 416 13.91 -22.24 -5.46
N GLU A 417 13.75 -23.52 -5.83
CA GLU A 417 12.87 -23.92 -6.93
C GLU A 417 11.37 -23.84 -6.55
N ASP A 418 11.06 -24.05 -5.27
CA ASP A 418 9.68 -24.03 -4.75
C ASP A 418 9.21 -22.61 -4.38
N ARG A 419 10.12 -21.71 -3.98
CA ARG A 419 9.81 -20.31 -3.66
C ARG A 419 9.35 -19.47 -4.86
N ARG A 420 9.65 -19.87 -6.09
CA ARG A 420 9.27 -19.12 -7.30
C ARG A 420 7.86 -19.42 -7.82
N ARG A 421 7.07 -20.29 -7.16
CA ARG A 421 5.90 -20.92 -7.80
C ARG A 421 4.54 -20.81 -7.07
N VAL A 422 4.44 -20.19 -5.89
CA VAL A 422 3.17 -20.10 -5.14
C VAL A 422 2.96 -18.70 -4.57
N ASP A 423 1.77 -18.14 -4.82
CA ASP A 423 1.32 -16.87 -4.25
C ASP A 423 0.92 -17.07 -2.78
N ALA A 424 1.92 -17.11 -1.89
CA ALA A 424 1.87 -17.25 -0.42
C ALA A 424 1.87 -18.71 0.13
N PHE A 425 3.00 -19.06 0.74
CA PHE A 425 3.14 -20.16 1.69
C PHE A 425 3.11 -19.61 3.11
N ALA A 426 2.39 -20.28 4.01
CA ALA A 426 2.50 -20.03 5.45
C ALA A 426 2.64 -21.36 6.19
N ILE A 427 3.45 -21.38 7.25
CA ILE A 427 3.54 -22.52 8.17
C ILE A 427 2.93 -22.05 9.47
N SER A 428 2.00 -22.82 10.04
CA SER A 428 1.45 -22.54 11.36
C SER A 428 1.48 -23.81 12.20
N GLU A 429 1.66 -23.67 13.51
CA GLU A 429 1.50 -24.78 14.43
C GLU A 429 0.01 -24.93 14.81
N GLU A 430 -0.60 -26.07 14.50
CA GLU A 430 -1.95 -26.41 14.99
C GLU A 430 -1.87 -27.72 15.79
N ASN A 431 -2.26 -27.69 17.06
CA ASN A 431 -2.21 -28.84 17.97
C ASN A 431 -0.80 -29.49 18.13
N GLY A 432 0.27 -28.71 18.01
CA GLY A 432 1.64 -29.21 18.15
C GLY A 432 2.23 -29.83 16.88
N GLU A 433 1.52 -29.73 15.74
CA GLU A 433 2.02 -30.16 14.43
C GLU A 433 2.17 -28.96 13.48
N ASP A 434 3.27 -28.92 12.73
CA ASP A 434 3.48 -27.95 11.65
C ASP A 434 2.48 -28.22 10.52
N VAL A 435 1.51 -27.32 10.35
CA VAL A 435 0.56 -27.31 9.23
C VAL A 435 1.06 -26.38 8.15
N ILE A 436 1.18 -26.90 6.93
CA ILE A 436 1.56 -26.12 5.76
C ILE A 436 0.30 -25.56 5.12
N HIS A 437 0.21 -24.23 5.02
CA HIS A 437 -0.84 -23.51 4.31
C HIS A 437 -0.35 -23.07 2.94
N LEU A 438 -1.10 -23.48 1.93
CA LEU A 438 -0.95 -23.09 0.54
C LEU A 438 -2.18 -22.25 0.19
N ILE A 439 -2.01 -20.94 0.08
CA ILE A 439 -3.12 -20.05 -0.27
C ILE A 439 -2.97 -19.69 -1.75
N GLU A 440 -4.04 -19.76 -2.53
CA GLU A 440 -4.05 -19.17 -3.88
C GLU A 440 -5.27 -18.26 -4.01
N ILE A 441 -5.03 -16.98 -4.31
CA ILE A 441 -6.08 -15.99 -4.55
C ILE A 441 -6.32 -15.91 -6.06
N MET A 442 -7.55 -16.13 -6.48
CA MET A 442 -7.96 -16.16 -7.88
C MET A 442 -9.09 -15.18 -8.15
N ARG A 443 -8.98 -14.46 -9.28
CA ARG A 443 -10.03 -13.54 -9.72
C ARG A 443 -11.35 -14.23 -10.04
N SER A 444 -11.33 -15.39 -10.70
CA SER A 444 -12.56 -16.12 -11.04
C SER A 444 -12.32 -17.60 -11.31
N GLY A 445 -13.37 -18.41 -11.17
CA GLY A 445 -13.33 -19.84 -11.52
C GLY A 445 -13.28 -20.12 -13.02
N LYS A 446 -13.45 -19.11 -13.89
CA LYS A 446 -13.47 -19.26 -15.36
C LYS A 446 -12.22 -19.93 -15.92
N GLN A 447 -11.10 -19.83 -15.21
CA GLN A 447 -9.83 -20.46 -15.56
C GLN A 447 -9.88 -22.01 -15.48
N PHE A 448 -10.91 -22.58 -14.84
CA PHE A 448 -11.19 -24.01 -14.76
C PHE A 448 -12.33 -24.47 -15.67
N ASN A 449 -12.75 -23.68 -16.67
CA ASN A 449 -13.75 -24.13 -17.64
C ASN A 449 -13.25 -25.30 -18.50
N ASN A 450 -11.94 -25.38 -18.76
CA ASN A 450 -11.32 -26.40 -19.59
C ASN A 450 -10.22 -27.15 -18.81
N GLN A 451 -10.18 -28.48 -18.90
CA GLN A 451 -9.18 -29.36 -18.26
C GLN A 451 -7.76 -29.26 -18.86
N LYS A 452 -7.49 -28.24 -19.68
CA LYS A 452 -6.19 -28.05 -20.37
C LYS A 452 -5.59 -26.65 -20.14
N GLY A 453 -6.23 -25.83 -19.32
CA GLY A 453 -5.78 -24.46 -19.03
C GLY A 453 -4.50 -24.42 -18.20
N ARG A 454 -3.74 -23.31 -18.29
CA ARG A 454 -2.53 -23.06 -17.48
C ARG A 454 -2.80 -23.24 -15.98
N LYS A 455 -3.97 -22.78 -15.52
CA LYS A 455 -4.38 -22.85 -14.11
C LYS A 455 -4.82 -24.25 -13.68
N PHE A 456 -5.45 -25.03 -14.57
CA PHE A 456 -5.67 -26.45 -14.33
C PHE A 456 -4.33 -27.20 -14.12
N LYS A 457 -3.34 -26.96 -14.99
CA LYS A 457 -1.98 -27.52 -14.80
C LYS A 457 -1.30 -27.00 -13.54
N GLN A 458 -1.52 -25.75 -13.16
CA GLN A 458 -0.98 -25.19 -11.93
C GLN A 458 -1.58 -25.88 -10.69
N SER A 459 -2.89 -26.11 -10.68
CA SER A 459 -3.55 -26.89 -9.62
C SER A 459 -3.11 -28.36 -9.61
N GLU A 460 -2.82 -28.96 -10.77
CA GLU A 460 -2.19 -30.28 -10.85
C GLU A 460 -0.79 -30.29 -10.21
N ILE A 461 0.02 -29.25 -10.44
CA ILE A 461 1.32 -29.07 -9.78
C ILE A 461 1.15 -28.91 -8.27
N TYR A 462 0.16 -28.13 -7.82
CA TYR A 462 -0.13 -28.00 -6.38
C TYR A 462 -0.62 -29.31 -5.77
N GLY A 463 -1.38 -30.10 -6.52
CA GLY A 463 -1.72 -31.47 -6.16
C GLY A 463 -0.48 -32.35 -6.01
N ASP A 464 0.50 -32.23 -6.92
CA ASP A 464 1.78 -32.95 -6.80
C ASP A 464 2.54 -32.53 -5.53
N THR A 465 2.69 -31.23 -5.30
CA THR A 465 3.31 -30.70 -4.07
C THR A 465 2.61 -31.22 -2.80
N LEU A 466 1.27 -31.20 -2.78
CA LEU A 466 0.47 -31.82 -1.72
C LEU A 466 0.81 -33.29 -1.54
N GLY A 467 0.79 -34.07 -2.62
CA GLY A 467 1.08 -35.50 -2.60
C GLY A 467 2.44 -35.81 -1.96
N ARG A 468 3.47 -34.99 -2.23
CA ARG A 468 4.79 -35.12 -1.60
C ARG A 468 4.76 -34.90 -0.09
N PHE A 469 4.05 -33.87 0.38
CA PHE A 469 3.91 -33.60 1.81
C PHE A 469 3.04 -34.64 2.52
N LEU A 470 2.01 -35.15 1.85
CA LEU A 470 1.14 -36.20 2.36
C LEU A 470 1.89 -37.53 2.56
N VAL A 471 2.82 -37.87 1.67
CA VAL A 471 3.75 -39.00 1.86
C VAL A 471 4.58 -38.84 3.14
N LEU A 472 4.92 -37.61 3.52
CA LEU A 472 5.70 -37.29 4.72
C LEU A 472 4.84 -37.23 6.00
N LYS A 473 3.54 -37.58 5.93
CA LYS A 473 2.56 -37.43 7.01
C LYS A 473 2.47 -36.01 7.58
N LYS A 474 2.80 -34.99 6.78
CA LYS A 474 2.61 -33.60 7.20
C LYS A 474 1.17 -33.16 6.88
N PRO A 475 0.45 -32.56 7.83
CA PRO A 475 -0.83 -31.95 7.54
C PRO A 475 -0.65 -30.75 6.61
N VAL A 476 -1.42 -30.71 5.52
CA VAL A 476 -1.40 -29.60 4.56
C VAL A 476 -2.80 -29.07 4.36
N LYS A 477 -2.94 -27.75 4.33
CA LYS A 477 -4.17 -27.04 3.98
C LYS A 477 -3.93 -26.27 2.69
N ILE A 478 -4.69 -26.60 1.64
CA ILE A 478 -4.81 -25.71 0.48
C ILE A 478 -6.09 -24.88 0.60
N LYS A 479 -5.94 -23.57 0.48
CA LYS A 479 -7.04 -22.62 0.43
C LYS A 479 -7.04 -21.89 -0.91
N TYR A 480 -8.07 -22.16 -1.72
CA TYR A 480 -8.37 -21.34 -2.88
C TYR A 480 -9.37 -20.26 -2.50
N VAL A 481 -9.06 -19.00 -2.80
CA VAL A 481 -9.95 -17.85 -2.57
C VAL A 481 -10.38 -17.31 -3.93
N PHE A 482 -11.69 -17.32 -4.20
CA PHE A 482 -12.24 -16.80 -5.44
C PHE A 482 -12.87 -15.42 -5.22
N LEU A 483 -12.51 -14.43 -6.04
CA LEU A 483 -13.13 -13.09 -6.02
C LEU A 483 -14.51 -13.08 -6.72
N GLU A 484 -14.71 -13.92 -7.74
CA GLU A 484 -16.03 -14.20 -8.33
C GLU A 484 -16.48 -15.61 -7.93
N LYS A 485 -17.75 -15.77 -7.53
CA LYS A 485 -18.33 -17.08 -7.16
C LYS A 485 -18.13 -18.10 -8.30
N PRO A 486 -17.38 -19.20 -8.09
CA PRO A 486 -17.15 -20.19 -9.14
C PRO A 486 -18.41 -21.03 -9.39
N GLU A 487 -18.59 -21.46 -10.64
CA GLU A 487 -19.65 -22.41 -11.01
C GLU A 487 -19.29 -23.83 -10.54
N THR A 488 -20.30 -24.68 -10.31
CA THR A 488 -20.10 -26.05 -9.79
C THR A 488 -19.14 -26.88 -10.64
N HIS A 489 -19.18 -26.74 -11.97
CA HIS A 489 -18.26 -27.48 -12.85
C HIS A 489 -16.81 -26.98 -12.75
N GLN A 490 -16.60 -25.70 -12.42
CA GLN A 490 -15.27 -25.12 -12.22
C GLN A 490 -14.63 -25.67 -10.93
N ILE A 491 -15.42 -25.78 -9.85
CA ILE A 491 -15.00 -26.42 -8.61
C ILE A 491 -14.65 -27.90 -8.87
N ASN A 492 -15.49 -28.62 -9.62
CA ASN A 492 -15.24 -30.03 -9.96
C ASN A 492 -13.97 -30.22 -10.80
N ASN A 493 -13.69 -29.30 -11.72
CA ASN A 493 -12.46 -29.34 -12.52
C ASN A 493 -11.22 -29.03 -11.67
N LEU A 494 -11.30 -28.06 -10.74
CA LEU A 494 -10.24 -27.81 -9.77
C LEU A 494 -9.97 -29.06 -8.90
N ARG A 495 -11.02 -29.72 -8.38
CA ARG A 495 -10.90 -30.97 -7.61
C ARG A 495 -10.21 -32.06 -8.42
N LYS A 496 -10.61 -32.25 -9.68
CA LYS A 496 -9.96 -33.21 -10.59
C LYS A 496 -8.49 -32.90 -10.83
N ALA A 497 -8.13 -31.63 -11.03
CA ALA A 497 -6.73 -31.23 -11.22
C ALA A 497 -5.88 -31.57 -9.99
N LEU A 498 -6.34 -31.18 -8.80
CA LEU A 498 -5.66 -31.48 -7.54
C LEU A 498 -5.54 -32.99 -7.33
N GLN A 499 -6.61 -33.75 -7.55
CA GLN A 499 -6.61 -35.20 -7.43
C GLN A 499 -5.59 -35.86 -8.36
N GLN A 500 -5.56 -35.45 -9.63
CA GLN A 500 -4.58 -35.96 -10.61
C GLN A 500 -3.14 -35.69 -10.17
N GLY A 501 -2.87 -34.49 -9.65
CA GLY A 501 -1.56 -34.14 -9.10
C GLY A 501 -1.16 -35.02 -7.92
N ILE A 502 -2.06 -35.18 -6.94
CA ILE A 502 -1.83 -36.00 -5.75
C ILE A 502 -1.60 -37.47 -6.13
N GLU A 503 -2.48 -38.03 -6.96
CA GLU A 503 -2.38 -39.42 -7.42
C GLU A 503 -1.05 -39.68 -8.13
N LYS A 504 -0.67 -38.77 -9.05
CA LYS A 504 0.60 -38.86 -9.76
C LYS A 504 1.79 -38.88 -8.80
N SER A 505 1.83 -37.96 -7.83
CA SER A 505 2.92 -37.86 -6.86
C SER A 505 3.05 -39.10 -5.98
N VAL A 506 1.92 -39.57 -5.46
CA VAL A 506 1.87 -40.76 -4.60
C VAL A 506 2.29 -42.00 -5.40
N GLN A 507 1.80 -42.16 -6.64
CA GLN A 507 2.20 -43.26 -7.52
C GLN A 507 3.69 -43.22 -7.87
N GLU A 508 4.23 -42.06 -8.22
CA GLU A 508 5.66 -41.89 -8.53
C GLU A 508 6.52 -42.26 -7.32
N ARG A 509 6.10 -41.87 -6.10
CA ARG A 509 6.81 -42.25 -4.88
C ARG A 509 6.71 -43.73 -4.57
N PHE A 510 5.53 -44.34 -4.71
CA PHE A 510 5.38 -45.79 -4.53
C PHE A 510 6.24 -46.56 -5.52
N LYS A 511 6.31 -46.13 -6.78
CA LYS A 511 7.21 -46.71 -7.80
C LYS A 511 8.68 -46.56 -7.42
N TYR A 512 9.07 -45.44 -6.82
CA TYR A 512 10.43 -45.22 -6.34
C TYR A 512 10.78 -46.18 -5.19
N LEU A 513 9.91 -46.27 -4.18
CA LEU A 513 10.11 -47.13 -3.01
C LEU A 513 10.15 -48.63 -3.38
N THR A 514 9.26 -49.06 -4.28
CA THR A 514 9.22 -50.45 -4.76
C THR A 514 10.36 -50.80 -5.72
N LYS A 515 10.97 -49.83 -6.42
CA LYS A 515 12.19 -50.06 -7.22
C LYS A 515 13.42 -50.25 -6.34
N GLU A 516 13.52 -49.54 -5.22
CA GLU A 516 14.64 -49.73 -4.27
C GLU A 516 14.57 -51.08 -3.56
N GLU A 517 13.38 -51.60 -3.23
CA GLU A 517 13.22 -52.94 -2.63
C GLU A 517 13.49 -54.11 -3.62
N ASN A 518 13.25 -53.89 -4.92
CA ASN A 518 13.43 -54.91 -5.96
C ASN A 518 14.84 -54.94 -6.59
N GLN A 519 15.74 -54.01 -6.24
CA GLN A 519 17.15 -54.14 -6.66
C GLN A 519 17.87 -55.28 -5.93
N ASP A 520 17.32 -55.78 -4.82
CA ASP A 520 17.85 -56.94 -4.08
C ASP A 520 17.07 -58.25 -4.32
N SER A 521 15.98 -58.24 -5.10
CA SER A 521 15.23 -59.46 -5.41
C SER A 521 14.62 -59.45 -6.82
N ASN A 522 15.07 -60.39 -7.65
CA ASN A 522 14.57 -60.56 -9.00
C ASN A 522 13.08 -60.97 -9.00
N GLN A 523 12.29 -60.19 -9.74
CA GLN A 523 10.93 -60.47 -10.25
C GLN A 523 9.76 -60.43 -9.25
N LEU A 524 9.03 -59.30 -9.25
CA LEU A 524 7.55 -59.27 -9.26
C LEU A 524 7.06 -57.84 -9.53
N THR A 525 6.33 -57.63 -10.64
CA THR A 525 5.60 -56.38 -10.91
C THR A 525 4.24 -56.46 -10.22
N THR A 526 4.03 -55.65 -9.18
CA THR A 526 2.73 -55.46 -8.52
C THR A 526 2.04 -54.21 -9.08
N ASP A 527 0.87 -54.40 -9.68
CA ASP A 527 -0.04 -53.29 -10.01
C ASP A 527 -0.67 -52.76 -8.70
N VAL A 528 -0.37 -51.51 -8.37
CA VAL A 528 -0.96 -50.81 -7.22
C VAL A 528 -2.17 -50.02 -7.70
N ASN A 529 -3.36 -50.40 -7.23
CA ASN A 529 -4.60 -49.68 -7.49
C ASN A 529 -4.88 -48.75 -6.31
N ILE A 530 -4.87 -47.43 -6.54
CA ILE A 530 -5.12 -46.40 -5.52
C ILE A 530 -6.52 -45.86 -5.74
N ASP A 531 -7.45 -46.16 -4.83
CA ASP A 531 -8.79 -45.55 -4.81
C ASP A 531 -8.75 -44.28 -3.93
N VAL A 532 -8.84 -43.12 -4.56
CA VAL A 532 -9.06 -41.84 -3.87
C VAL A 532 -10.56 -41.61 -3.73
N VAL A 533 -11.06 -41.70 -2.49
CA VAL A 533 -12.48 -41.43 -2.18
C VAL A 533 -12.61 -39.99 -1.69
N ILE A 534 -13.42 -39.20 -2.39
CA ILE A 534 -13.75 -37.81 -2.04
C ILE A 534 -15.17 -37.81 -1.46
N GLU A 535 -15.29 -37.58 -0.15
CA GLU A 535 -16.59 -37.43 0.52
C GLU A 535 -16.94 -35.95 0.69
N SER A 536 -18.15 -35.56 0.27
CA SER A 536 -18.68 -34.21 0.49
C SER A 536 -19.47 -34.16 1.79
N TRP A 537 -19.04 -33.35 2.75
CA TRP A 537 -19.78 -33.11 3.99
C TRP A 537 -20.48 -31.75 3.93
N SER A 538 -21.81 -31.75 3.83
CA SER A 538 -22.61 -30.53 3.94
C SER A 538 -22.92 -30.29 5.42
N GLY A 539 -22.13 -29.45 6.08
CA GLY A 539 -22.46 -28.97 7.43
C GLY A 539 -23.71 -28.11 7.36
N GLY A 540 -24.79 -28.55 7.99
CA GLY A 540 -25.93 -27.68 8.32
C GLY A 540 -25.51 -26.66 9.37
N ASN A 541 -25.91 -25.40 9.14
CA ASN A 541 -25.57 -24.20 9.90
C ASN A 541 -25.47 -24.34 11.42
#